data_AF-A0A293LTS1-F1
#
_entry.id   AF-A0A293LTS1-F1
#
_cell.length_a   1.000
_cell.length_b   1.000
_cell.length_c   1.000
_cell.angle_alpha   90.00
_cell.angle_beta   90.00
_cell.angle_gamma   90.00
#
_symmetry.space_group_name_H-M   'P 1'
#
loop_
_entity.id
_entity.type
_entity.pdbx_description
1 polymer ?
#
loop_
_entity_poly.entity_id
_entity_poly.type
_entity_poly.pdbx_seq_one_letter_code
_entity_poly.pdbx_strand_id
1 'polypeptide(L)'
;MTQLIVFHNPLRTVHLNLSIALHSSVCKNCHCDQLTYSDVVKYLGILLDSDMSWNSHISYIASKLRRVACTLYGLRSFTPPRIRRTILESLGYSVLRYGITMFGFCSETRKHKINSILKSCVKSVLYGQADFDNTEDVFALCQLPRFENLLKYTVVLKHFWSYAFKIPNVAPRPLRKTRERFKLPFCFTRYGSFRRKYYVPLMFNSLPEDIFDCVSRSCLKRQLRELYYK
;
A
#
# COMPACT_ATOMS: atom_id res chain seq x y z
N MET A 1 -14.60 -16.10 17.42
CA MET A 1 -15.96 -16.21 16.85
C MET A 1 -15.84 -16.04 15.35
N THR A 2 -16.37 -16.99 14.56
CA THR A 2 -16.39 -16.91 13.10
C THR A 2 -17.44 -15.91 12.66
N GLN A 3 -17.07 -14.98 11.78
CA GLN A 3 -17.96 -13.94 11.26
C GLN A 3 -18.13 -14.10 9.75
N LEU A 4 -19.30 -13.73 9.25
CA LEU A 4 -19.61 -13.73 7.83
C LEU A 4 -19.54 -12.30 7.30
N ILE A 5 -18.77 -12.11 6.22
CA ILE A 5 -18.70 -10.84 5.48
C ILE A 5 -19.22 -11.04 4.06
N VAL A 6 -20.07 -10.13 3.61
CA VAL A 6 -20.61 -10.12 2.25
C VAL A 6 -20.04 -8.90 1.54
N PHE A 7 -19.28 -9.13 0.47
CA PHE A 7 -18.74 -8.04 -0.32
C PHE A 7 -19.79 -7.51 -1.28
N HIS A 8 -20.02 -6.19 -1.26
CA HIS A 8 -20.97 -5.56 -2.15
C HIS A 8 -20.50 -4.19 -2.62
N ASN A 9 -21.13 -3.69 -3.69
CA ASN A 9 -20.89 -2.32 -4.13
C ASN A 9 -21.49 -1.37 -3.07
N PRO A 10 -20.75 -0.35 -2.60
CA PRO A 10 -21.27 0.65 -1.65
C PRO A 10 -22.50 1.39 -2.17
N LEU A 11 -22.70 1.47 -3.49
CA LEU A 11 -23.87 2.10 -4.11
C LEU A 11 -25.11 1.19 -4.16
N ARG A 12 -24.99 -0.08 -3.78
CA ARG A 12 -26.08 -1.05 -3.80
C ARG A 12 -26.48 -1.41 -2.37
N THR A 13 -27.75 -1.22 -2.04
CA THR A 13 -28.34 -1.72 -0.80
C THR A 13 -28.39 -3.25 -0.84
N VAL A 14 -27.93 -3.88 0.23
CA VAL A 14 -27.93 -5.35 0.38
C VAL A 14 -28.70 -5.69 1.66
N HIS A 15 -29.74 -6.49 1.52
CA HIS A 15 -30.50 -7.02 2.64
C HIS A 15 -29.87 -8.35 3.08
N LEU A 16 -29.25 -8.36 4.26
CA LEU A 16 -28.57 -9.53 4.83
C LEU A 16 -29.54 -10.39 5.65
N ASN A 17 -30.53 -10.98 4.96
CA ASN A 17 -31.61 -11.75 5.62
C ASN A 17 -31.37 -13.27 5.62
N LEU A 18 -30.24 -13.74 5.08
CA LEU A 18 -29.98 -15.17 4.95
C LEU A 18 -29.37 -15.73 6.23
N SER A 19 -30.03 -16.65 6.92
CA SER A 19 -29.43 -17.35 8.05
C SER A 19 -28.46 -18.42 7.54
N ILE A 20 -27.15 -18.22 7.79
CA ILE A 20 -26.11 -19.21 7.47
C ILE A 20 -25.59 -19.79 8.79
N ALA A 21 -25.66 -21.12 8.92
CA ALA A 21 -25.12 -21.85 10.06
C ALA A 21 -24.01 -22.82 9.62
N LEU A 22 -23.00 -23.01 10.47
CA LEU A 22 -21.93 -23.99 10.23
C LEU A 22 -22.30 -25.33 10.86
N HIS A 23 -22.53 -26.35 10.03
CA HIS A 23 -22.82 -27.70 10.50
C HIS A 23 -21.54 -28.52 10.62
N SER A 24 -21.40 -29.29 11.70
CA SER A 24 -20.41 -30.37 11.77
C SER A 24 -20.95 -31.62 11.04
N SER A 25 -20.06 -32.52 10.63
CA SER A 25 -20.43 -33.77 9.93
C SER A 25 -21.33 -34.71 10.74
N VAL A 26 -21.52 -34.46 12.04
CA VAL A 26 -22.33 -35.28 12.95
C VAL A 26 -23.46 -34.42 13.53
N CYS A 27 -24.40 -34.02 12.69
CA CYS A 27 -25.53 -33.18 13.09
C CYS A 27 -26.85 -33.94 12.88
N LYS A 28 -27.42 -34.52 13.94
CA LYS A 28 -28.68 -35.29 13.89
C LYS A 28 -29.92 -34.45 14.26
N ASN A 29 -29.78 -33.44 15.13
CA ASN A 29 -30.81 -32.45 15.49
C ASN A 29 -30.15 -31.05 15.57
N CYS A 30 -30.21 -30.26 14.50
CA CYS A 30 -29.35 -29.07 14.37
C CYS A 30 -29.82 -27.87 15.23
N HIS A 31 -29.06 -27.56 16.28
CA HIS A 31 -29.07 -26.26 16.98
C HIS A 31 -27.77 -25.48 16.71
N CYS A 32 -27.27 -25.55 15.47
CA CYS A 32 -25.99 -24.94 15.10
C CYS A 32 -26.06 -23.42 15.21
N ASP A 33 -24.99 -22.81 15.74
CA ASP A 33 -24.89 -21.37 15.87
C ASP A 33 -24.93 -20.69 14.49
N GLN A 34 -25.81 -19.69 14.38
CA GLN A 34 -25.88 -18.85 13.19
C GLN A 34 -24.67 -17.90 13.15
N LEU A 35 -24.10 -17.75 11.96
CA LEU A 35 -23.02 -16.81 11.74
C LEU A 35 -23.52 -15.38 11.85
N THR A 36 -22.78 -14.56 12.58
CA THR A 36 -23.06 -13.13 12.67
C THR A 36 -22.47 -12.41 11.46
N TYR A 37 -23.30 -11.56 10.85
CA TYR A 37 -22.87 -10.65 9.81
C TYR A 37 -21.98 -9.56 10.42
N SER A 38 -20.88 -9.24 9.74
CA SER A 38 -20.00 -8.15 10.12
C SER A 38 -19.55 -7.35 8.91
N ASP A 39 -19.62 -6.03 9.03
CA ASP A 39 -19.13 -5.12 8.00
C ASP A 39 -17.60 -5.06 7.92
N VAL A 40 -16.91 -5.41 9.02
CA VAL A 40 -15.45 -5.34 9.10
C VAL A 40 -14.92 -6.61 9.72
N VAL A 41 -14.16 -7.38 8.94
CA VAL A 41 -13.53 -8.63 9.40
C VAL A 41 -12.01 -8.49 9.37
N LYS A 42 -11.36 -8.97 10.43
CA LYS A 42 -9.90 -9.06 10.49
C LYS A 42 -9.42 -10.39 9.93
N TYR A 43 -8.67 -10.35 8.84
CA TYR A 43 -8.07 -11.52 8.21
C TYR A 43 -6.56 -11.32 8.04
N LEU A 44 -5.76 -12.23 8.60
CA LEU A 44 -4.29 -12.17 8.60
C LEU A 44 -3.74 -10.79 9.03
N GLY A 45 -4.37 -10.13 10.01
CA GLY A 45 -3.94 -8.81 10.49
C GLY A 45 -4.34 -7.62 9.61
N ILE A 46 -5.02 -7.85 8.49
CA ILE A 46 -5.64 -6.84 7.64
C ILE A 46 -7.12 -6.72 8.00
N LEU A 47 -7.67 -5.51 7.98
CA LEU A 47 -9.10 -5.28 8.16
C LEU A 47 -9.73 -5.18 6.78
N LEU A 48 -10.72 -6.03 6.51
CA LEU A 48 -11.50 -6.05 5.27
C LEU A 48 -12.85 -5.44 5.56
N ASP A 49 -13.19 -4.39 4.82
CA ASP A 49 -14.51 -3.78 4.85
C ASP A 49 -15.42 -4.46 3.82
N SER A 50 -16.73 -4.55 4.09
CA SER A 50 -17.74 -5.13 3.19
C SER A 50 -17.84 -4.43 1.83
N ASP A 51 -17.51 -3.13 1.78
CA ASP A 51 -17.48 -2.31 0.57
C ASP A 51 -16.10 -2.29 -0.14
N MET A 52 -15.10 -2.99 0.41
CA MET A 52 -13.70 -2.97 -0.04
C MET A 52 -13.10 -1.55 -0.12
N SER A 53 -13.60 -0.62 0.70
CA SER A 53 -13.07 0.73 0.82
C SER A 53 -11.64 0.82 1.36
N TRP A 54 -11.26 -0.14 2.20
CA TRP A 54 -10.09 -0.07 3.09
C TRP A 54 -10.20 1.04 4.15
N ASN A 55 -11.42 1.45 4.46
CA ASN A 55 -11.68 2.58 5.32
C ASN A 55 -11.20 2.31 6.75
N SER A 56 -11.62 1.18 7.30
CA SER A 56 -11.28 0.77 8.67
C SER A 56 -9.80 0.41 8.76
N HIS A 57 -9.25 -0.21 7.72
CA HIS A 57 -7.85 -0.60 7.69
C HIS A 57 -6.90 0.60 7.69
N ILE A 58 -7.15 1.62 6.88
CA ILE A 58 -6.32 2.83 6.88
C ILE A 58 -6.40 3.56 8.21
N SER A 59 -7.58 3.61 8.85
CA SER A 59 -7.73 4.21 10.18
C SER A 59 -6.93 3.43 11.24
N TYR A 60 -6.92 2.10 11.15
CA TYR A 60 -6.10 1.24 12.01
C TYR A 60 -4.59 1.43 11.80
N ILE A 61 -4.14 1.56 10.55
CA ILE A 61 -2.74 1.88 10.25
C ILE A 61 -2.39 3.28 10.78
N ALA A 62 -3.26 4.26 10.54
CA ALA A 62 -3.04 5.63 10.98
C ALA A 62 -2.92 5.73 12.51
N SER A 63 -3.71 4.98 13.27
CA SER A 63 -3.60 4.96 14.75
C SER A 63 -2.25 4.38 15.20
N LYS A 64 -1.78 3.29 14.56
CA LYS A 64 -0.44 2.75 14.81
C LYS A 64 0.66 3.74 14.48
N LEU A 65 0.58 4.41 13.32
CA LEU A 65 1.56 5.41 12.91
C LEU A 65 1.59 6.61 13.86
N ARG A 66 0.43 7.06 14.36
CA ARG A 66 0.39 8.13 15.37
C ARG A 66 1.11 7.73 16.66
N ARG A 67 0.94 6.48 17.13
CA ARG A 67 1.68 5.99 18.30
C ARG A 67 3.19 6.06 18.07
N VAL A 68 3.65 5.64 16.88
CA VAL A 68 5.07 5.78 16.49
C VAL A 68 5.50 7.24 16.47
N ALA A 69 4.66 8.15 15.93
CA ALA A 69 4.94 9.58 15.92
C ALA A 69 5.11 10.15 17.34
N CYS A 70 4.22 9.80 18.27
CA CYS A 70 4.31 10.20 19.67
C CYS A 70 5.60 9.69 20.32
N THR A 71 5.96 8.42 20.09
CA THR A 71 7.22 7.85 20.60
C THR A 71 8.44 8.59 20.04
N LEU A 72 8.47 8.85 18.74
CA LEU A 72 9.57 9.61 18.11
C LEU A 72 9.66 11.04 18.63
N TYR A 73 8.52 11.69 18.88
CA TYR A 73 8.48 13.03 19.44
C TYR A 73 9.06 13.07 20.86
N GLY A 74 8.73 12.10 21.72
CA GLY A 74 9.30 12.01 23.06
C GLY A 74 10.81 11.71 23.06
N LEU A 75 11.29 10.91 22.11
CA LEU A 75 12.70 10.53 22.00
C LEU A 75 13.58 11.58 21.29
N ARG A 76 12.99 12.64 20.71
CA ARG A 76 13.71 13.58 19.82
C ARG A 76 14.88 14.30 20.48
N SER A 77 14.80 14.60 21.77
CA SER A 77 15.84 15.29 22.54
C SER A 77 16.94 14.35 23.03
N PHE A 78 16.63 13.06 23.23
CA PHE A 78 17.53 12.11 23.88
C PHE A 78 18.30 11.23 22.89
N THR A 79 17.82 11.12 21.65
CA THR A 79 18.36 10.13 20.69
C THR A 79 18.92 10.77 19.42
N PRO A 80 20.06 10.27 18.91
CA PRO A 80 20.59 10.69 17.62
C PRO A 80 19.60 10.46 16.46
N PRO A 81 19.61 11.31 15.41
CA PRO A 81 18.72 11.17 14.24
C PRO A 81 18.75 9.77 13.60
N ARG A 82 19.94 9.13 13.57
CA ARG A 82 20.12 7.79 13.02
C ARG A 82 19.26 6.74 13.73
N ILE A 83 19.18 6.79 15.07
CA ILE A 83 18.38 5.85 15.87
C ILE A 83 16.89 6.10 15.61
N ARG A 84 16.47 7.37 15.59
CA ARG A 84 15.08 7.76 15.29
C ARG A 84 14.63 7.29 13.92
N ARG A 85 15.50 7.40 12.91
CA ARG A 85 15.25 6.86 11.56
C ARG A 85 15.03 5.35 11.61
N THR A 86 15.90 4.61 12.29
CA THR A 86 15.75 3.15 12.44
C THR A 86 14.44 2.77 13.12
N ILE A 87 14.02 3.50 14.16
CA ILE A 87 12.73 3.30 14.82
C ILE A 87 11.57 3.53 13.84
N LEU A 88 11.61 4.61 13.06
CA LEU A 88 10.59 4.89 12.05
C LEU A 88 10.53 3.81 10.95
N GLU A 89 11.68 3.34 10.48
CA GLU A 89 11.77 2.29 9.46
C GLU A 89 11.25 0.93 9.97
N SER A 90 11.59 0.58 11.23
CA SER A 90 11.25 -0.70 11.84
C SER A 90 9.82 -0.78 12.38
N LEU A 91 9.24 0.31 12.88
CA LEU A 91 7.88 0.32 13.44
C LEU A 91 6.85 0.94 12.50
N GLY A 92 7.20 2.04 11.83
CA GLY A 92 6.27 2.75 10.94
C GLY A 92 6.18 2.10 9.56
N TYR A 93 7.32 2.03 8.87
CA TYR A 93 7.35 1.51 7.50
C TYR A 93 7.14 -0.01 7.42
N SER A 94 7.44 -0.78 8.46
CA SER A 94 7.12 -2.21 8.50
C SER A 94 5.61 -2.46 8.43
N VAL A 95 4.82 -1.70 9.21
CA VAL A 95 3.35 -1.75 9.19
C VAL A 95 2.80 -1.32 7.84
N LEU A 96 3.39 -0.28 7.23
CA LEU A 96 2.96 0.17 5.91
C LEU A 96 3.28 -0.83 4.81
N ARG A 97 4.50 -1.40 4.78
CA ARG A 97 4.91 -2.38 3.77
C ARG A 97 4.06 -3.64 3.83
N TYR A 98 3.56 -4.00 5.01
CA TYR A 98 2.66 -5.13 5.17
C TYR A 98 1.32 -4.85 4.48
N GLY A 99 1.07 -5.50 3.34
CA GLY A 99 -0.20 -5.41 2.64
C GLY A 99 -0.38 -4.16 1.76
N ILE A 100 0.65 -3.32 1.57
CA ILE A 100 0.53 -2.06 0.79
C ILE A 100 -0.03 -2.27 -0.62
N THR A 101 0.27 -3.40 -1.26
CA THR A 101 -0.23 -3.72 -2.60
C THR A 101 -1.73 -3.97 -2.65
N MET A 102 -2.38 -4.19 -1.49
CA MET A 102 -3.82 -4.40 -1.36
C MET A 102 -4.54 -3.08 -1.11
N PHE A 103 -4.19 -2.37 -0.02
CA PHE A 103 -4.88 -1.13 0.39
C PHE A 103 -4.28 0.15 -0.19
N GLY A 104 -3.15 0.06 -0.91
CA GLY A 104 -2.44 1.22 -1.47
C GLY A 104 -3.25 2.03 -2.49
N PHE A 105 -4.31 1.43 -3.03
CA PHE A 105 -5.25 2.06 -3.97
C PHE A 105 -6.45 2.73 -3.29
N CYS A 106 -6.34 3.04 -2.00
CA CYS A 106 -7.34 3.81 -1.27
C CYS A 106 -7.50 5.25 -1.82
N SER A 107 -8.47 6.01 -1.31
CA SER A 107 -8.71 7.40 -1.75
C SER A 107 -7.50 8.32 -1.52
N GLU A 108 -7.34 9.33 -2.37
CA GLU A 108 -6.24 10.31 -2.22
C GLU A 108 -6.25 11.02 -0.86
N THR A 109 -7.45 11.32 -0.34
CA THR A 109 -7.64 11.88 1.00
C THR A 109 -7.00 11.01 2.10
N ARG A 110 -7.08 9.69 1.96
CA ARG A 110 -6.51 8.72 2.91
C ARG A 110 -5.00 8.60 2.77
N LYS A 111 -4.50 8.60 1.54
CA LYS A 111 -3.06 8.64 1.26
C LYS A 111 -2.44 9.91 1.84
N HIS A 112 -3.09 11.06 1.65
CA HIS A 112 -2.67 12.34 2.22
C HIS A 112 -2.62 12.27 3.74
N LYS A 113 -3.64 11.71 4.40
CA LYS A 113 -3.65 11.53 5.86
C LYS A 113 -2.48 10.69 6.37
N ILE A 114 -2.13 9.60 5.69
CA ILE A 114 -0.94 8.80 6.02
C ILE A 114 0.33 9.63 5.82
N ASN A 115 0.46 10.32 4.69
CA ASN A 115 1.60 11.17 4.38
C ASN A 115 1.78 12.30 5.40
N SER A 116 0.70 12.90 5.90
CA SER A 116 0.78 13.93 6.95
C SER A 116 1.35 13.36 8.26
N ILE A 117 0.93 12.16 8.66
CA ILE A 117 1.50 11.49 9.85
C ILE A 117 2.96 11.14 9.63
N LEU A 118 3.31 10.60 8.46
CA LEU A 118 4.70 10.31 8.10
C LEU A 118 5.56 11.58 8.12
N LYS A 119 5.05 12.70 7.57
CA LYS A 119 5.75 13.99 7.60
C LYS A 119 6.02 14.43 9.03
N SER A 120 5.06 14.27 9.95
CA SER A 120 5.27 14.54 11.37
C SER A 120 6.36 13.64 11.98
N CYS A 121 6.37 12.34 11.68
CA CYS A 121 7.43 11.44 12.13
C CYS A 121 8.81 11.88 11.61
N VAL A 122 8.92 12.18 10.32
CA VAL A 122 10.19 12.60 9.69
C VAL A 122 10.69 13.92 10.29
N LYS A 123 9.79 14.88 10.56
CA LYS A 123 10.15 16.11 11.31
C LYS A 123 10.74 15.78 12.69
N SER A 124 10.16 14.82 13.40
CA SER A 124 10.72 14.36 14.68
C SER A 124 12.07 13.66 14.53
N VAL A 125 12.37 13.02 13.40
CA VAL A 125 13.70 12.44 13.10
C VAL A 125 14.74 13.53 12.81
N LEU A 126 14.36 14.58 12.09
CA LEU A 126 15.25 15.68 11.71
C LEU A 126 15.41 16.76 12.77
N TYR A 127 14.70 16.64 13.90
CA TYR A 127 14.82 17.60 14.99
C TYR A 127 16.28 17.78 15.42
N GLY A 128 16.75 19.04 15.39
CA GLY A 128 18.12 19.45 15.69
C GLY A 128 19.08 19.54 14.50
N GLN A 129 18.61 19.33 13.26
CA GLN A 129 19.44 19.47 12.05
C GLN A 129 19.24 20.85 11.41
N ALA A 130 20.34 21.55 11.11
CA ALA A 130 20.33 22.89 10.51
C ALA A 130 19.70 22.91 9.10
N ASP A 131 19.82 21.82 8.35
CA ASP A 131 19.29 21.70 6.98
C ASP A 131 17.76 21.63 6.91
N PHE A 132 17.08 21.46 8.06
CA PHE A 132 15.62 21.33 8.11
C PHE A 132 14.89 22.60 7.64
N ASP A 133 15.42 23.78 7.94
CA ASP A 133 14.74 25.06 7.67
C ASP A 133 14.78 25.46 6.18
N ASN A 134 15.70 24.89 5.38
CA ASN A 134 15.93 25.27 3.99
C ASN A 134 15.36 24.29 2.94
N THR A 135 14.88 23.11 3.34
CA THR A 135 14.40 22.10 2.38
C THR A 135 12.88 22.05 2.26
N GLU A 136 12.38 22.17 1.02
CA GLU A 136 10.97 21.94 0.72
C GLU A 136 10.56 20.46 0.92
N ASP A 137 11.49 19.52 0.71
CA ASP A 137 11.22 18.07 0.79
C ASP A 137 11.92 17.38 1.96
N VAL A 138 11.24 17.39 3.10
CA VAL A 138 11.66 16.74 4.35
C VAL A 138 11.92 15.22 4.16
N PHE A 139 11.26 14.59 3.18
CA PHE A 139 11.40 13.15 2.91
C PHE A 139 12.74 12.81 2.22
N ALA A 140 13.23 13.71 1.35
CA ALA A 140 14.50 13.58 0.64
C ALA A 140 15.67 13.48 1.64
N LEU A 141 15.70 14.39 2.61
CA LEU A 141 16.76 14.48 3.62
C LEU A 141 16.90 13.19 4.44
N CYS A 142 15.77 12.57 4.81
CA CYS A 142 15.79 11.32 5.55
C CYS A 142 15.97 10.07 4.67
N GLN A 143 15.96 10.21 3.34
CA GLN A 143 15.89 9.08 2.40
C GLN A 143 14.74 8.13 2.77
N LEU A 144 13.53 8.67 2.93
CA LEU A 144 12.34 7.92 3.28
C LEU A 144 11.22 8.21 2.27
N PRO A 145 10.57 7.18 1.69
CA PRO A 145 9.61 7.40 0.63
C PRO A 145 8.24 7.83 1.17
N ARG A 146 7.57 8.72 0.46
CA ARG A 146 6.12 8.97 0.65
C ARG A 146 5.31 7.68 0.42
N PHE A 147 4.06 7.65 0.88
CA PHE A 147 3.19 6.48 0.76
C PHE A 147 3.07 5.94 -0.68
N GLU A 148 2.90 6.83 -1.66
CA GLU A 148 2.80 6.46 -3.07
C GLU A 148 4.11 5.90 -3.63
N ASN A 149 5.23 6.54 -3.28
CA ASN A 149 6.56 6.09 -3.67
C ASN A 149 6.88 4.72 -3.05
N LEU A 150 6.45 4.49 -1.81
CA LEU A 150 6.57 3.19 -1.15
C LEU A 150 5.73 2.12 -1.84
N LEU A 151 4.51 2.46 -2.30
CA LEU A 151 3.67 1.56 -3.08
C LEU A 151 4.35 1.20 -4.41
N LYS A 152 4.78 2.20 -5.19
CA LYS A 152 5.49 1.99 -6.47
C LYS A 152 6.75 1.13 -6.27
N TYR A 153 7.58 1.48 -5.29
CA TYR A 153 8.78 0.72 -4.91
C TYR A 153 8.44 -0.75 -4.63
N THR A 154 7.41 -1.01 -3.82
CA THR A 154 7.05 -2.37 -3.40
C THR A 154 6.47 -3.19 -4.56
N VAL A 155 5.63 -2.57 -5.40
CA VAL A 155 5.05 -3.21 -6.58
C VAL A 155 6.14 -3.60 -7.57
N VAL A 156 7.04 -2.66 -7.90
CA VAL A 156 8.10 -2.91 -8.86
C VAL A 156 9.03 -3.99 -8.35
N LEU A 157 9.52 -3.87 -7.13
CA LEU A 157 10.43 -4.86 -6.53
C LEU A 157 9.82 -6.27 -6.43
N LYS A 158 8.50 -6.38 -6.29
CA LYS A 158 7.80 -7.66 -6.20
C LYS A 158 7.56 -8.30 -7.57
N HIS A 159 7.26 -7.50 -8.59
CA HIS A 159 6.81 -8.00 -9.89
C HIS A 159 7.85 -7.85 -11.01
N PHE A 160 9.02 -7.28 -10.75
CA PHE A 160 10.03 -7.00 -11.79
C PHE A 160 10.45 -8.24 -12.59
N TRP A 161 10.61 -9.41 -11.97
CA TRP A 161 10.98 -10.65 -12.68
C TRP A 161 9.78 -11.44 -13.22
N SER A 162 8.55 -10.91 -13.10
CA SER A 162 7.35 -11.58 -13.58
C SER A 162 7.06 -11.19 -15.03
N TYR A 163 7.24 -12.14 -15.96
CA TYR A 163 6.96 -11.93 -17.39
C TYR A 163 5.48 -11.65 -17.69
N ALA A 164 4.56 -12.10 -16.83
CA ALA A 164 3.11 -11.94 -17.00
C ALA A 164 2.64 -10.48 -17.15
N PHE A 165 3.44 -9.50 -16.71
CA PHE A 165 3.12 -8.07 -16.78
C PHE A 165 3.98 -7.30 -17.80
N LYS A 166 4.87 -7.99 -18.52
CA LYS A 166 5.83 -7.42 -19.46
C LYS A 166 5.47 -7.74 -20.92
N ILE A 167 4.19 -7.68 -21.24
CA ILE A 167 3.72 -7.94 -22.61
C ILE A 167 4.05 -6.71 -23.46
N PRO A 168 4.94 -6.80 -24.46
CA PRO A 168 5.36 -5.64 -25.24
C PRO A 168 4.18 -5.10 -26.06
N ASN A 169 4.09 -3.78 -26.13
CA ASN A 169 3.11 -3.13 -26.99
C ASN A 169 3.66 -3.02 -28.42
N VAL A 170 3.50 -4.09 -29.21
CA VAL A 170 3.92 -4.10 -30.61
C VAL A 170 2.93 -3.31 -31.44
N ALA A 171 3.37 -2.16 -31.97
CA ALA A 171 2.58 -1.41 -32.94
C ALA A 171 2.69 -2.09 -34.31
N PRO A 172 1.58 -2.21 -35.07
CA PRO A 172 1.63 -2.76 -36.43
C PRO A 172 2.38 -1.87 -37.42
N ARG A 173 2.71 -0.63 -37.02
CA ARG A 173 3.45 0.36 -37.83
C ARG A 173 4.46 1.10 -36.96
N PRO A 174 5.62 1.53 -37.51
CA PRO A 174 6.57 2.34 -36.78
C PRO A 174 5.94 3.72 -36.50
N LEU A 175 5.60 3.94 -35.24
CA LEU A 175 5.10 5.23 -34.75
C LEU A 175 6.24 5.94 -34.00
N ARG A 176 6.14 7.26 -33.81
CA ARG A 176 7.04 8.00 -32.89
C ARG A 176 7.09 7.28 -31.53
N LYS A 177 8.22 7.41 -30.82
CA LYS A 177 8.57 6.76 -29.53
C LYS A 177 7.61 7.08 -28.35
N THR A 178 6.43 7.64 -28.63
CA THR A 178 5.40 8.04 -27.67
C THR A 178 4.54 6.89 -27.14
N ARG A 179 4.73 5.65 -27.60
CA ARG A 179 3.95 4.51 -27.10
C ARG A 179 4.56 3.87 -25.86
N GLU A 180 3.68 3.57 -24.92
CA GLU A 180 3.98 2.81 -23.71
C GLU A 180 4.66 1.46 -24.04
N ARG A 181 5.72 1.11 -23.28
CA ARG A 181 6.54 -0.10 -23.48
C ARG A 181 5.72 -1.39 -23.38
N PHE A 182 4.85 -1.46 -22.37
CA PHE A 182 4.01 -2.63 -22.10
C PHE A 182 2.54 -2.31 -22.37
N LYS A 183 1.81 -3.33 -22.83
CA LYS A 183 0.39 -3.21 -23.12
C LYS A 183 -0.42 -3.08 -21.83
N LEU A 184 -1.25 -2.04 -21.73
CA LEU A 184 -2.27 -1.93 -20.70
C LEU A 184 -3.60 -2.56 -21.17
N PRO A 185 -4.27 -3.36 -20.30
CA PRO A 185 -5.62 -3.80 -20.59
C PRO A 185 -6.60 -2.62 -20.46
N PHE A 186 -7.66 -2.60 -21.27
CA PHE A 186 -8.72 -1.61 -21.10
C PHE A 186 -9.49 -1.85 -19.80
N CYS A 187 -9.74 -0.79 -19.03
CA CYS A 187 -10.59 -0.84 -17.84
C CYS A 187 -11.50 0.39 -17.75
N PHE A 188 -12.78 0.16 -17.48
CA PHE A 188 -13.78 1.21 -17.33
C PHE A 188 -14.10 1.52 -15.85
N THR A 189 -13.83 0.57 -14.96
CA THR A 189 -14.18 0.68 -13.54
C THR A 189 -12.95 1.00 -12.69
N ARG A 190 -13.17 1.76 -11.61
CA ARG A 190 -12.15 2.04 -10.59
C ARG A 190 -11.59 0.75 -9.97
N TYR A 191 -12.43 -0.25 -9.72
CA TYR A 191 -11.96 -1.56 -9.23
C TYR A 191 -11.11 -2.31 -10.28
N GLY A 192 -11.39 -2.11 -11.56
CA GLY A 192 -10.60 -2.67 -12.66
C GLY A 192 -9.18 -2.14 -12.67
N SER A 193 -8.99 -0.85 -12.43
CA SER A 193 -7.65 -0.24 -12.38
C SER A 193 -6.82 -0.72 -11.18
N PHE A 194 -7.47 -1.22 -10.12
CA PHE A 194 -6.80 -1.79 -8.95
C PHE A 194 -6.34 -3.24 -9.15
N ARG A 195 -6.64 -3.86 -10.29
CA ARG A 195 -6.16 -5.21 -10.61
C ARG A 195 -4.67 -5.16 -10.95
N ARG A 196 -3.93 -6.16 -10.46
CA ARG A 196 -2.51 -6.37 -10.78
C ARG A 196 -2.22 -6.31 -12.29
N LYS A 197 -3.11 -6.88 -13.10
CA LYS A 197 -3.02 -6.87 -14.57
C LYS A 197 -3.02 -5.46 -15.18
N TYR A 198 -3.57 -4.46 -14.49
CA TYR A 198 -3.63 -3.08 -14.95
C TYR A 198 -2.53 -2.22 -14.33
N TYR A 199 -2.50 -2.12 -12.99
CA TYR A 199 -1.59 -1.17 -12.34
C TYR A 199 -0.12 -1.55 -12.44
N VAL A 200 0.23 -2.84 -12.55
CA VAL A 200 1.65 -3.26 -12.63
C VAL A 200 2.26 -2.82 -13.96
N PRO A 201 1.67 -3.12 -15.14
CA PRO A 201 2.13 -2.56 -16.40
C PRO A 201 2.13 -1.03 -16.42
N LEU A 202 1.10 -0.38 -15.86
CA LEU A 202 1.04 1.08 -15.74
C LEU A 202 2.26 1.64 -14.98
N MET A 203 2.61 1.04 -13.84
CA MET A 203 3.79 1.44 -13.08
C MET A 203 5.08 1.17 -13.85
N PHE A 204 5.19 0.05 -14.57
CA PHE A 204 6.37 -0.26 -15.38
C PHE A 204 6.55 0.72 -16.55
N ASN A 205 5.48 1.18 -17.16
CA ASN A 205 5.54 2.17 -18.24
C ASN A 205 5.97 3.56 -17.74
N SER A 206 5.82 3.84 -16.44
CA SER A 206 6.32 5.08 -15.81
C SER A 206 7.80 5.02 -15.40
N LEU A 207 8.47 3.88 -15.56
CA LEU A 207 9.87 3.71 -15.17
C LEU A 207 10.83 4.11 -16.30
N PRO A 208 11.98 4.74 -15.99
CA PRO A 208 13.08 4.93 -16.93
C PRO A 208 13.57 3.63 -17.57
N GLU A 209 14.08 3.72 -18.80
CA GLU A 209 14.60 2.58 -19.57
C GLU A 209 15.76 1.89 -18.82
N ASP A 210 16.64 2.68 -18.18
CA ASP A 210 17.83 2.24 -17.43
C ASP A 210 17.54 1.23 -16.30
N ILE A 211 16.31 1.24 -15.76
CA ILE A 211 15.93 0.34 -14.66
C ILE A 211 15.78 -1.10 -15.14
N PHE A 212 15.49 -1.29 -16.43
CA PHE A 212 15.25 -2.61 -16.99
C PHE A 212 16.53 -3.38 -17.31
N ASP A 213 17.69 -2.72 -17.31
CA ASP A 213 19.00 -3.34 -17.51
C ASP A 213 19.55 -3.98 -16.21
N CYS A 214 18.81 -3.85 -15.11
CA CYS A 214 19.17 -4.48 -13.83
C CYS A 214 19.13 -6.01 -13.90
N VAL A 215 20.30 -6.64 -13.75
CA VAL A 215 20.44 -8.10 -13.67
C VAL A 215 20.07 -8.65 -12.28
N SER A 216 20.44 -7.94 -11.21
CA SER A 216 20.29 -8.44 -9.83
C SER A 216 19.24 -7.68 -9.01
N ARG A 217 18.65 -8.38 -8.02
CA ARG A 217 17.69 -7.78 -7.09
C ARG A 217 18.28 -6.64 -6.27
N SER A 218 19.56 -6.72 -5.92
CA SER A 218 20.27 -5.66 -5.21
C SER A 218 20.45 -4.42 -6.07
N CYS A 219 20.80 -4.59 -7.35
CA CYS A 219 20.91 -3.49 -8.31
C CYS A 219 19.57 -2.74 -8.44
N LEU A 220 18.48 -3.49 -8.66
CA LEU A 220 17.14 -2.91 -8.75
C LEU A 220 16.76 -2.15 -7.47
N LYS A 221 17.03 -2.71 -6.29
CA LYS A 221 16.74 -2.05 -5.01
C LYS A 221 17.45 -0.70 -4.88
N ARG A 222 18.70 -0.60 -5.35
CA ARG A 222 19.50 0.63 -5.29
C ARG A 222 18.90 1.70 -6.21
N GLN A 223 18.71 1.39 -7.49
CA GLN A 223 18.13 2.33 -8.46
C GLN A 223 16.72 2.78 -8.06
N LEU A 224 15.88 1.87 -7.55
CA LEU A 224 14.54 2.25 -7.09
C LEU A 224 14.57 3.15 -5.85
N ARG A 225 15.57 2.99 -4.97
CA ARG A 225 15.75 3.91 -3.84
C ARG A 225 16.15 5.28 -4.35
N GLU A 226 17.11 5.36 -5.27
CA GLU A 226 17.51 6.63 -5.88
C GLU A 226 16.33 7.33 -6.56
N LEU A 227 15.43 6.59 -7.21
CA LEU A 227 14.27 7.18 -7.90
C LEU A 227 13.15 7.61 -6.95
N TYR A 228 12.82 6.79 -5.94
CA TYR A 228 11.61 6.98 -5.12
C TYR A 228 11.87 7.55 -3.71
N TYR A 229 13.11 7.54 -3.24
CA TYR A 229 13.50 8.07 -1.92
C TYR A 229 14.11 9.47 -2.08
N LYS A 230 13.52 10.24 -3.00
CA LYS A 230 13.68 11.69 -3.15
C LYS A 230 12.47 12.38 -2.55
#